data_AF-A0A6N7YJQ6-F1
#
_entry.id   AF-A0A6N7YJQ6-F1
#
_cell.length_a   1.000
_cell.length_b   1.000
_cell.length_c   1.000
_cell.angle_alpha   90.00
_cell.angle_beta   90.00
_cell.angle_gamma   90.00
#
_symmetry.space_group_name_H-M   'P 1'
#
loop_
_entity.id
_entity.type
_entity.pdbx_description
1 polymer ?
#
loop_
_entity_poly.entity_id
_entity_poly.type
_entity_poly.pdbx_seq_one_letter_code
_entity_poly.pdbx_strand_id
1 'polypeptide(L)'
;MMNTSRARYRRRLLIALTAGAVAGGTLLAPGVAQAATPSFVQGQAFTTGTRVASLQAKTGPVGASDLLVGWFAQYNTSGQVQVSDNVNGTWTRAPASTAFQNDTGDIALYYVANSKAAAAGLTVTVTAGAPAYFQGSVAEYSGVAVGGPLAQVVSNRGVGTAVDTGPTAAVNAGELVYSAIVTGGNPQSVTPGSSQGAQYTARAGTSNDSAYEQDIPASNAGSQHGAATLGASTDWYAVAAVFLPASTGDTQPPTTPAGLRATSVASTSVSLAWSPSTDNTGVTGYTVYRNGSAIGTTNGATTTYTDATVSAGTSYTYTVDAFDAAGNHSPPSSGLAVTTPASSPRFVQGAADSPGTRTTSTTLTLSAPVAAGDLLAGWFAEYDSPGQVQVSDNVNGAWVRSVSETFTNGGGDLALYYLPNTKAAPQGLTITLSAAAATYLPGAAGEYAGVAASAPLNQAVAASGSGTAADSGATPAVSAGKLVLGGLITGGQPLTVTPGSSQGVPFALQVHNGSESADLAGILAGAAGTQHAPFTLATGSDWYALCAVFQPG
;
A
#
# COMPACT_ATOMS: atom_id res chain seq x y z
N MET A 1 -94.11 17.41 17.84
CA MET A 1 -94.61 18.13 19.04
C MET A 1 -93.49 18.16 20.06
N MET A 2 -93.26 19.34 20.67
CA MET A 2 -92.49 19.62 21.91
C MET A 2 -91.02 19.16 21.96
N ASN A 3 -90.01 20.02 21.78
CA ASN A 3 -89.54 21.18 22.55
C ASN A 3 -88.73 20.85 23.83
N THR A 4 -87.54 21.47 23.87
CA THR A 4 -86.74 21.95 25.03
C THR A 4 -85.92 21.01 25.95
N SER A 5 -84.60 21.10 25.74
CA SER A 5 -83.55 21.53 26.70
C SER A 5 -83.35 20.80 28.04
N ARG A 6 -82.10 20.40 28.34
CA ARG A 6 -81.19 21.13 29.26
C ARG A 6 -79.84 20.41 29.50
N ALA A 7 -78.88 21.26 29.88
CA ALA A 7 -77.68 21.00 30.69
C ALA A 7 -76.38 20.55 30.00
N ARG A 8 -75.49 21.53 29.85
CA ARG A 8 -74.05 21.42 29.61
C ARG A 8 -73.38 20.65 30.76
N TYR A 9 -72.52 19.67 30.42
CA TYR A 9 -71.48 19.17 31.32
C TYR A 9 -70.11 19.45 30.69
N ARG A 10 -69.28 20.24 31.38
CA ARG A 10 -67.84 20.32 31.10
C ARG A 10 -67.22 18.99 31.55
N ARG A 11 -66.63 18.22 30.64
CA ARG A 11 -65.65 17.17 30.95
C ARG A 11 -64.45 17.32 30.04
N ARG A 12 -63.28 17.30 30.66
CA ARG A 12 -61.94 17.39 30.05
C ARG A 12 -61.81 16.34 28.96
N LEU A 13 -61.52 16.77 27.73
CA LEU A 13 -61.18 15.89 26.62
C LEU A 13 -59.68 15.61 26.69
N LEU A 14 -59.32 14.35 26.93
CA LEU A 14 -58.00 13.81 26.65
C LEU A 14 -57.75 13.96 25.14
N ILE A 15 -56.82 14.80 24.73
CA ILE A 15 -56.31 14.83 23.36
C ILE A 15 -55.18 13.81 23.30
N ALA A 16 -55.42 12.71 22.60
CA ALA A 16 -54.37 11.82 22.12
C ALA A 16 -53.60 12.56 21.02
N LEU A 17 -52.38 13.02 21.33
CA LEU A 17 -51.41 13.42 20.32
C LEU A 17 -50.61 12.17 19.92
N THR A 18 -50.90 11.65 18.73
CA THR A 18 -50.01 10.76 18.00
C THR A 18 -48.75 11.54 17.61
N ALA A 19 -47.69 11.42 18.40
CA ALA A 19 -46.36 11.88 18.04
C ALA A 19 -45.71 10.86 17.09
N GLY A 20 -45.50 11.25 15.83
CA GLY A 20 -44.62 10.54 14.93
C GLY A 20 -43.19 10.64 15.45
N ALA A 21 -42.60 9.49 15.78
CA ALA A 21 -41.22 9.40 16.20
C ALA A 21 -40.30 9.71 15.01
N VAL A 22 -39.78 10.93 14.96
CA VAL A 22 -38.58 11.23 14.18
C VAL A 22 -37.42 10.65 14.97
N ALA A 23 -36.88 9.52 14.51
CA ALA A 23 -35.64 8.94 15.03
C ALA A 23 -34.48 9.88 14.67
N GLY A 24 -34.29 10.90 15.50
CA GLY A 24 -33.05 11.67 15.55
C GLY A 24 -31.96 10.78 16.11
N GLY A 25 -31.33 9.98 15.25
CA GLY A 25 -30.07 9.33 15.56
C GLY A 25 -29.04 10.42 15.79
N THR A 26 -28.77 10.76 17.04
CA THR A 26 -27.48 11.34 17.41
C THR A 26 -26.44 10.33 16.95
N LEU A 27 -25.68 10.69 15.90
CA LEU A 27 -24.41 10.03 15.63
C LEU A 27 -23.60 10.13 16.93
N LEU A 28 -23.47 9.00 17.62
CA LEU A 28 -22.35 8.81 18.53
C LEU A 28 -21.11 9.02 17.65
N ALA A 29 -20.33 10.06 17.96
CA ALA A 29 -18.98 10.16 17.44
C ALA A 29 -18.29 8.81 17.64
N PRO A 30 -17.47 8.32 16.69
CA PRO A 30 -16.70 7.11 16.92
C PRO A 30 -15.93 7.32 18.22
N GLY A 31 -16.22 6.48 19.22
CA GLY A 31 -15.55 6.54 20.51
C GLY A 31 -14.06 6.40 20.23
N VAL A 32 -13.27 7.38 20.66
CA VAL A 32 -11.82 7.28 20.68
C VAL A 32 -11.51 6.02 21.48
N ALA A 33 -10.98 4.98 20.82
CA ALA A 33 -10.55 3.78 21.51
C ALA A 33 -9.52 4.19 22.56
N GLN A 34 -9.87 4.03 23.83
CA GLN A 34 -9.03 4.42 24.94
C GLN A 34 -7.89 3.41 25.03
N ALA A 35 -6.64 3.89 24.98
CA ALA A 35 -5.46 3.06 25.27
C ALA A 35 -5.68 2.29 26.58
N ALA A 36 -5.23 1.03 26.63
CA ALA A 36 -5.35 0.24 27.86
C ALA A 36 -4.62 1.01 28.96
N THR A 37 -5.33 1.39 30.02
CA THR A 37 -4.72 2.14 31.11
C THR A 37 -3.73 1.22 31.82
N PRO A 38 -2.43 1.58 31.89
CA PRO A 38 -1.45 0.81 32.63
C PRO A 38 -1.96 0.52 34.03
N SER A 39 -1.72 -0.70 34.52
CA SER A 39 -2.22 -1.12 35.83
C SER A 39 -1.13 -1.84 36.59
N PHE A 40 -0.87 -1.37 37.82
CA PHE A 40 0.05 -2.02 38.75
C PHE A 40 -0.45 -3.43 39.09
N VAL A 41 0.44 -4.42 38.98
CA VAL A 41 0.16 -5.83 39.28
C VAL A 41 0.74 -6.18 40.64
N GLN A 42 2.05 -5.97 40.83
CA GLN A 42 2.77 -6.25 42.07
C GLN A 42 4.08 -5.46 42.14
N GLY A 43 4.65 -5.38 43.33
CA GLY A 43 5.93 -4.71 43.56
C GLY A 43 6.56 -5.13 44.88
N GLN A 44 7.88 -5.03 44.96
CA GLN A 44 8.66 -5.35 46.15
C GLN A 44 9.87 -4.43 46.27
N ALA A 45 10.11 -3.92 47.48
CA ALA A 45 11.36 -3.25 47.83
C ALA A 45 12.27 -4.18 48.65
N PHE A 46 13.59 -3.96 48.54
CA PHE A 46 14.59 -4.77 49.23
C PHE A 46 15.77 -3.93 49.70
N THR A 47 16.43 -4.41 50.75
CA THR A 47 17.71 -3.92 51.23
C THR A 47 18.47 -5.07 51.90
N THR A 48 19.79 -5.09 51.75
CA THR A 48 20.66 -6.08 52.41
C THR A 48 21.23 -5.51 53.71
N GLY A 49 21.21 -6.28 54.79
CA GLY A 49 21.89 -5.92 56.04
C GLY A 49 23.39 -6.22 56.06
N THR A 50 23.91 -6.95 55.06
CA THR A 50 25.32 -7.35 54.93
C THR A 50 25.75 -7.30 53.47
N ARG A 51 27.07 -7.14 53.22
CA ARG A 51 27.62 -7.20 51.87
C ARG A 51 27.53 -8.61 51.29
N VAL A 52 26.98 -8.73 50.09
CA VAL A 52 26.84 -9.99 49.35
C VAL A 52 27.22 -9.78 47.88
N ALA A 53 27.65 -10.84 47.18
CA ALA A 53 27.99 -10.74 45.76
C ALA A 53 26.75 -10.66 44.85
N SER A 54 25.63 -11.22 45.31
CA SER A 54 24.35 -11.17 44.63
C SER A 54 23.19 -11.16 45.63
N LEU A 55 22.06 -10.61 45.19
CA LEU A 55 20.78 -10.64 45.88
C LEU A 55 19.74 -11.25 44.94
N GLN A 56 18.85 -12.07 45.49
CA GLN A 56 17.67 -12.58 44.79
C GLN A 56 16.40 -11.97 45.38
N ALA A 57 15.63 -11.25 44.55
CA ALA A 57 14.29 -10.79 44.86
C ALA A 57 13.28 -11.71 44.17
N LYS A 58 12.27 -12.19 44.90
CA LYS A 58 11.25 -13.10 44.37
C LYS A 58 9.95 -12.37 44.16
N THR A 59 9.41 -12.43 42.95
CA THR A 59 8.08 -11.90 42.65
C THR A 59 7.02 -13.00 42.78
N GLY A 60 5.74 -12.62 42.87
CA GLY A 60 4.63 -13.53 42.59
C GLY A 60 4.54 -13.85 41.09
N PRO A 61 3.50 -14.60 40.67
CA PRO A 61 3.26 -14.94 39.25
C PRO A 61 3.30 -13.70 38.34
N VAL A 62 3.95 -13.81 37.18
CA VAL A 62 4.10 -12.73 36.19
C VAL A 62 3.32 -13.07 34.91
N GLY A 63 2.58 -12.11 34.39
CA GLY A 63 1.80 -12.24 33.15
C GLY A 63 2.68 -12.22 31.89
N ALA A 64 2.15 -12.73 30.77
CA ALA A 64 2.81 -12.48 29.49
C ALA A 64 2.54 -11.04 29.06
N SER A 65 3.53 -10.43 28.41
CA SER A 65 3.45 -9.07 27.85
C SER A 65 3.40 -7.93 28.87
N ASP A 66 3.62 -8.22 30.16
CA ASP A 66 3.71 -7.19 31.19
C ASP A 66 5.07 -6.48 31.14
N LEU A 67 5.12 -5.25 31.65
CA LEU A 67 6.33 -4.49 31.93
C LEU A 67 6.87 -4.89 33.30
N LEU A 68 8.14 -5.29 33.35
CA LEU A 68 8.91 -5.35 34.59
C LEU A 68 9.83 -4.13 34.66
N VAL A 69 9.88 -3.44 35.79
CA VAL A 69 10.73 -2.26 35.97
C VAL A 69 11.24 -2.20 37.40
N GLY A 70 12.45 -1.70 37.61
CA GLY A 70 12.98 -1.51 38.95
C GLY A 70 14.10 -0.48 39.01
N TRP A 71 14.35 0.01 40.23
CA TRP A 71 15.42 0.95 40.54
C TRP A 71 16.40 0.26 41.48
N PHE A 72 17.59 -0.03 40.97
CA PHE A 72 18.56 -0.93 41.60
C PHE A 72 19.82 -0.17 41.98
N ALA A 73 20.28 -0.37 43.21
CA ALA A 73 21.50 0.22 43.73
C ALA A 73 22.47 -0.84 44.24
N GLN A 74 23.76 -0.61 44.01
CA GLN A 74 24.85 -1.28 44.71
C GLN A 74 25.76 -0.24 45.35
N TYR A 75 26.18 -0.42 46.60
CA TYR A 75 27.12 0.48 47.26
C TYR A 75 28.25 -0.25 48.00
N ASN A 76 29.35 0.46 48.24
CA ASN A 76 30.67 0.00 48.67
C ASN A 76 31.38 -0.91 47.66
N THR A 77 31.11 -0.69 46.38
CA THR A 77 31.81 -1.33 45.25
C THR A 77 31.78 -0.39 44.05
N SER A 78 32.75 -0.52 43.15
CA SER A 78 32.73 0.14 41.85
C SER A 78 32.09 -0.75 40.78
N GLY A 79 31.75 -0.14 39.64
CA GLY A 79 31.13 -0.80 38.49
C GLY A 79 29.62 -0.66 38.46
N GLN A 80 28.99 -1.21 37.42
CA GLN A 80 27.54 -1.13 37.22
C GLN A 80 26.84 -2.30 37.92
N VAL A 81 25.72 -2.01 38.58
CA VAL A 81 24.83 -3.05 39.10
C VAL A 81 24.24 -3.82 37.91
N GLN A 82 24.25 -5.16 37.96
CA GLN A 82 23.72 -6.02 36.90
C GLN A 82 22.40 -6.66 37.35
N VAL A 83 21.41 -6.68 36.46
CA VAL A 83 20.07 -7.21 36.75
C VAL A 83 19.65 -8.21 35.69
N SER A 84 19.17 -9.36 36.13
CA SER A 84 18.61 -10.41 35.27
C SER A 84 17.51 -11.17 36.01
N ASP A 85 16.73 -11.98 35.31
CA ASP A 85 15.84 -12.96 35.93
C ASP A 85 15.93 -14.34 35.25
N ASN A 86 15.36 -15.35 35.89
CA ASN A 86 15.43 -16.74 35.47
C ASN A 86 14.61 -17.09 34.21
N VAL A 87 13.83 -16.16 33.65
CA VAL A 87 12.91 -16.38 32.52
C VAL A 87 13.22 -15.46 31.33
N ASN A 88 13.40 -14.17 31.56
CA ASN A 88 13.65 -13.16 30.53
C ASN A 88 15.15 -12.90 30.30
N GLY A 89 16.03 -13.35 31.20
CA GLY A 89 17.47 -13.10 31.10
C GLY A 89 17.85 -11.71 31.57
N THR A 90 18.84 -11.08 30.94
CA THR A 90 19.36 -9.76 31.32
C THR A 90 18.35 -8.64 31.06
N TRP A 91 18.18 -7.74 32.02
CA TRP A 91 17.26 -6.60 31.90
C TRP A 91 17.89 -5.44 31.13
N THR A 92 17.06 -4.60 30.51
CA THR A 92 17.50 -3.42 29.78
C THR A 92 17.80 -2.28 30.74
N ARG A 93 19.03 -1.75 30.72
CA ARG A 93 19.42 -0.56 31.50
C ARG A 93 18.93 0.71 30.83
N ALA A 94 18.25 1.59 31.54
CA ALA A 94 17.84 2.89 31.04
C ALA A 94 19.00 3.91 31.04
N PRO A 95 18.95 4.96 30.19
CA PRO A 95 20.06 5.92 30.05
C PRO A 95 20.28 6.84 31.26
N ALA A 96 19.27 7.08 32.10
CA ALA A 96 19.38 7.94 33.28
C ALA A 96 19.79 7.17 34.55
N SER A 97 21.05 6.74 34.62
CA SER A 97 21.65 6.24 35.85
C SER A 97 22.34 7.35 36.64
N THR A 98 22.42 7.17 37.95
CA THR A 98 23.14 8.07 38.87
C THR A 98 24.10 7.28 39.75
N ALA A 99 24.87 7.97 40.56
CA ALA A 99 25.82 7.38 41.50
C ALA A 99 25.63 7.98 42.90
N PHE A 100 26.14 7.29 43.91
CA PHE A 100 26.17 7.79 45.28
C PHE A 100 27.04 9.06 45.38
N GLN A 101 26.71 9.97 46.31
CA GLN A 101 27.49 11.20 46.51
C GLN A 101 28.83 10.93 47.21
N ASN A 102 28.86 9.91 48.08
CA ASN A 102 30.00 9.60 48.95
C ASN A 102 30.52 8.16 48.75
N ASP A 103 30.16 7.51 47.64
CA ASP A 103 30.57 6.15 47.32
C ASP A 103 30.76 5.96 45.80
N THR A 104 31.42 4.87 45.42
CA THR A 104 31.69 4.45 44.03
C THR A 104 30.59 3.58 43.40
N GLY A 105 29.51 3.35 44.15
CA GLY A 105 28.37 2.53 43.74
C GLY A 105 27.51 3.11 42.62
N ASP A 106 26.79 2.23 41.93
CA ASP A 106 25.88 2.53 40.82
C ASP A 106 24.42 2.48 41.27
N ILE A 107 23.60 3.35 40.68
CA ILE A 107 22.14 3.35 40.85
C ILE A 107 21.50 3.51 39.48
N ALA A 108 20.70 2.54 39.05
CA ALA A 108 20.14 2.53 37.70
C ALA A 108 18.75 1.91 37.62
N LEU A 109 17.98 2.41 36.64
CA LEU A 109 16.69 1.86 36.27
C LEU A 109 16.94 0.72 35.28
N TYR A 110 16.31 -0.42 35.55
CA TYR A 110 16.28 -1.56 34.64
C TYR A 110 14.83 -1.92 34.32
N TYR A 111 14.59 -2.39 33.09
CA TYR A 111 13.25 -2.84 32.68
C TYR A 111 13.30 -4.01 31.69
N VAL A 112 12.21 -4.76 31.64
CA VAL A 112 11.89 -5.77 30.62
C VAL A 112 10.55 -5.41 30.01
N ALA A 113 10.56 -5.13 28.70
CA ALA A 113 9.35 -5.02 27.91
C ALA A 113 8.90 -6.41 27.45
N ASN A 114 7.59 -6.60 27.25
CA ASN A 114 7.03 -7.85 26.74
C ASN A 114 7.52 -9.09 27.51
N SER A 115 7.37 -9.08 28.84
CA SER A 115 7.83 -10.18 29.67
C SER A 115 7.19 -11.51 29.24
N LYS A 116 7.95 -12.60 29.41
CA LYS A 116 7.40 -13.95 29.26
C LYS A 116 6.64 -14.31 30.54
N ALA A 117 5.50 -14.99 30.37
CA ALA A 117 4.73 -15.49 31.51
C ALA A 117 5.58 -16.39 32.42
N ALA A 118 5.48 -16.16 33.73
CA ALA A 118 6.13 -16.96 34.76
C ALA A 118 5.13 -17.28 35.87
N ALA A 119 4.37 -18.37 35.71
CA ALA A 119 3.32 -18.77 36.65
C ALA A 119 3.83 -19.07 38.07
N ALA A 120 5.10 -19.46 38.21
CA ALA A 120 5.76 -19.68 39.50
C ALA A 120 6.40 -18.41 40.09
N GLY A 121 6.27 -17.28 39.41
CA GLY A 121 6.97 -16.04 39.70
C GLY A 121 8.41 -16.00 39.19
N LEU A 122 9.05 -14.84 39.33
CA LEU A 122 10.42 -14.60 38.90
C LEU A 122 11.37 -14.58 40.10
N THR A 123 12.62 -14.99 39.83
CA THR A 123 13.77 -14.73 40.69
C THR A 123 14.63 -13.69 40.01
N VAL A 124 14.46 -12.42 40.38
CA VAL A 124 15.28 -11.31 39.91
C VAL A 124 16.61 -11.35 40.65
N THR A 125 17.69 -11.52 39.91
CA THR A 125 19.06 -11.60 40.41
C THR A 125 19.78 -10.28 40.16
N VAL A 126 20.18 -9.63 41.25
CA VAL A 126 20.96 -8.39 41.26
C VAL A 126 22.40 -8.74 41.65
N THR A 127 23.38 -8.35 40.85
CA THR A 127 24.78 -8.77 41.01
C THR A 127 25.73 -7.58 40.92
N ALA A 128 26.84 -7.68 41.66
CA ALA A 128 27.95 -6.73 41.69
C ALA A 128 29.28 -7.42 41.37
N GLY A 129 30.27 -6.66 40.92
CA GLY A 129 31.62 -7.19 40.64
C GLY A 129 32.39 -7.64 41.90
N ALA A 130 31.97 -7.19 43.07
CA ALA A 130 32.49 -7.58 44.38
C ALA A 130 31.36 -7.52 45.42
N PRO A 131 31.51 -8.13 46.62
CA PRO A 131 30.48 -8.04 47.66
C PRO A 131 30.06 -6.59 47.93
N ALA A 132 28.78 -6.32 47.80
CA ALA A 132 28.19 -4.99 47.93
C ALA A 132 26.92 -5.06 48.77
N TYR A 133 26.48 -3.92 49.25
CA TYR A 133 25.11 -3.82 49.72
C TYR A 133 24.19 -3.54 48.53
N PHE A 134 23.03 -4.18 48.51
CA PHE A 134 22.01 -3.96 47.49
C PHE A 134 20.78 -3.35 48.12
N GLN A 135 20.18 -2.40 47.38
CA GLN A 135 18.97 -1.69 47.78
C GLN A 135 18.19 -1.31 46.54
N GLY A 136 16.87 -1.32 46.62
CA GLY A 136 16.05 -0.97 45.47
C GLY A 136 14.64 -1.51 45.54
N SER A 137 13.97 -1.43 44.39
CA SER A 137 12.64 -1.98 44.20
C SER A 137 12.47 -2.58 42.80
N VAL A 138 11.44 -3.40 42.67
CA VAL A 138 11.00 -4.01 41.43
C VAL A 138 9.48 -4.06 41.39
N ALA A 139 8.90 -3.71 40.25
CA ALA A 139 7.47 -3.66 40.02
C ALA A 139 7.08 -4.30 38.67
N GLU A 140 5.82 -4.74 38.60
CA GLU A 140 5.17 -5.27 37.42
C GLU A 140 3.94 -4.44 37.07
N TYR A 141 3.79 -4.13 35.78
CA TYR A 141 2.64 -3.42 35.23
C TYR A 141 2.09 -4.15 34.01
N SER A 142 0.77 -4.30 33.98
CA SER A 142 0.03 -4.71 32.78
C SER A 142 -0.42 -3.49 31.99
N GLY A 143 -0.78 -3.68 30.71
CA GLY A 143 -1.31 -2.61 29.86
C GLY A 143 -0.27 -1.58 29.40
N VAL A 144 1.02 -1.95 29.34
CA VAL A 144 2.13 -1.14 28.82
C VAL A 144 2.53 -1.65 27.42
N ALA A 145 3.05 -0.79 26.56
CA ALA A 145 3.51 -1.17 25.22
C ALA A 145 4.53 -2.32 25.23
N VAL A 146 4.37 -3.28 24.33
CA VAL A 146 5.25 -4.48 24.24
C VAL A 146 6.55 -4.22 23.47
N GLY A 147 6.64 -3.11 22.73
CA GLY A 147 7.84 -2.71 21.98
C GLY A 147 8.21 -1.25 22.26
N GLY A 148 9.49 -1.01 22.58
CA GLY A 148 10.01 0.33 22.87
C GLY A 148 9.23 1.14 23.92
N PRO A 149 8.86 0.58 25.09
CA PRO A 149 7.89 1.24 25.97
C PRO A 149 8.42 2.45 26.73
N LEU A 150 9.73 2.60 26.92
CA LEU A 150 10.30 3.72 27.68
C LEU A 150 10.29 5.01 26.85
N ALA A 151 9.40 5.94 27.18
CA ALA A 151 9.26 7.23 26.49
C ALA A 151 10.28 8.26 27.01
N GLN A 152 10.37 8.40 28.33
CA GLN A 152 11.23 9.40 28.98
C GLN A 152 11.80 8.85 30.29
N VAL A 153 12.98 9.32 30.68
CA VAL A 153 13.54 9.00 31.99
C VAL A 153 14.43 10.14 32.49
N VAL A 154 14.32 10.46 33.76
CA VAL A 154 15.17 11.42 34.46
C VAL A 154 15.48 10.89 35.85
N SER A 155 16.70 11.15 36.33
CA SER A 155 17.11 10.80 37.69
C SER A 155 17.82 11.97 38.33
N ASN A 156 17.65 12.16 39.63
CA ASN A 156 18.35 13.19 40.39
C ASN A 156 18.71 12.69 41.79
N ARG A 157 19.53 13.48 42.49
CA ARG A 157 19.94 13.20 43.87
C ARG A 157 20.05 14.50 44.66
N GLY A 158 19.90 14.41 45.97
CA GLY A 158 19.99 15.55 46.87
C GLY A 158 20.11 15.15 48.33
N VAL A 159 20.13 16.16 49.21
CA VAL A 159 20.11 15.98 50.67
C VAL A 159 19.00 16.87 51.22
N GLY A 160 18.12 16.31 52.04
CA GLY A 160 16.99 17.03 52.60
C GLY A 160 15.75 16.16 52.72
N THR A 161 14.60 16.80 52.93
CA THR A 161 13.29 16.13 53.00
C THR A 161 12.51 16.21 51.69
N ALA A 162 12.79 17.18 50.82
CA ALA A 162 12.13 17.32 49.52
C ALA A 162 12.87 16.49 48.46
N VAL A 163 12.16 15.57 47.83
CA VAL A 163 12.65 14.76 46.69
C VAL A 163 12.02 15.31 45.42
N ASP A 164 12.87 15.67 44.45
CA ASP A 164 12.44 16.09 43.11
C ASP A 164 13.48 15.64 42.06
N THR A 165 13.04 14.85 41.09
CA THR A 165 13.91 14.38 40.00
C THR A 165 14.23 15.45 38.96
N GLY A 166 13.53 16.58 38.99
CA GLY A 166 13.43 17.50 37.87
C GLY A 166 12.56 16.95 36.73
N PRO A 167 12.17 17.80 35.77
CA PRO A 167 11.22 17.44 34.73
C PRO A 167 11.84 16.59 33.62
N THR A 168 11.08 15.62 33.11
CA THR A 168 11.28 14.99 31.79
C THR A 168 10.93 15.98 30.67
N ALA A 169 11.19 15.61 29.41
CA ALA A 169 10.48 16.23 28.29
C ALA A 169 8.96 15.96 28.40
N ALA A 170 8.16 16.77 27.71
CA ALA A 170 6.71 16.63 27.74
C ALA A 170 6.26 15.29 27.13
N VAL A 171 5.26 14.66 27.78
CA VAL A 171 4.64 13.41 27.34
C VAL A 171 3.14 13.57 27.13
N ASN A 172 2.50 12.60 26.49
CA ASN A 172 1.05 12.61 26.33
C ASN A 172 0.34 12.22 27.64
N ALA A 173 -0.97 12.50 27.71
CA ALA A 173 -1.79 12.01 28.81
C ALA A 173 -2.02 10.49 28.69
N GLY A 174 -2.26 9.82 29.82
CA GLY A 174 -2.55 8.39 29.88
C GLY A 174 -1.32 7.48 29.89
N GLU A 175 -0.12 8.04 30.01
CA GLU A 175 1.13 7.27 30.11
C GLU A 175 1.41 6.88 31.57
N LEU A 176 2.10 5.75 31.78
CA LEU A 176 2.53 5.32 33.12
C LEU A 176 3.73 6.15 33.57
N VAL A 177 3.65 6.79 34.73
CA VAL A 177 4.82 7.39 35.39
C VAL A 177 5.24 6.51 36.55
N TYR A 178 6.38 5.85 36.42
CA TYR A 178 7.04 5.11 37.49
C TYR A 178 8.04 6.01 38.21
N SER A 179 8.03 6.05 39.54
CA SER A 179 9.04 6.75 40.32
C SER A 179 9.52 5.91 41.50
N ALA A 180 10.82 5.92 41.74
CA ALA A 180 11.43 5.19 42.84
C ALA A 180 12.54 6.00 43.50
N ILE A 181 12.77 5.72 44.78
CA ILE A 181 13.66 6.45 45.68
C ILE A 181 14.52 5.43 46.43
N VAL A 182 15.82 5.70 46.48
CA VAL A 182 16.77 5.08 47.42
C VAL A 182 17.34 6.18 48.31
N THR A 183 17.47 5.93 49.60
CA THR A 183 18.13 6.82 50.56
C THR A 183 19.36 6.18 51.19
N GLY A 184 20.37 6.99 51.51
CA GLY A 184 21.58 6.53 52.23
C GLY A 184 21.39 6.44 53.74
N GLY A 185 20.40 7.16 54.30
CA GLY A 185 19.99 7.08 55.71
C GLY A 185 18.53 6.66 55.89
N ASN A 186 18.01 6.78 57.12
CA ASN A 186 16.64 6.42 57.47
C ASN A 186 15.70 7.63 57.25
N PRO A 187 14.79 7.61 56.24
CA PRO A 187 13.87 8.70 55.98
C PRO A 187 12.70 8.78 56.97
N GLN A 188 12.53 7.78 57.85
CA GLN A 188 11.41 7.55 58.76
C GLN A 188 10.06 7.27 58.08
N SER A 189 9.74 8.02 57.03
CA SER A 189 8.54 7.85 56.20
C SER A 189 8.77 8.48 54.84
N VAL A 190 8.10 7.96 53.81
CA VAL A 190 7.98 8.63 52.50
C VAL A 190 6.52 8.98 52.23
N THR A 191 6.24 10.26 51.98
CA THR A 191 4.91 10.72 51.56
C THR A 191 4.93 11.03 50.06
N PRO A 192 4.11 10.36 49.23
CA PRO A 192 3.97 10.65 47.81
C PRO A 192 3.66 12.12 47.52
N GLY A 193 4.31 12.65 46.47
CA GLY A 193 3.97 13.94 45.90
C GLY A 193 3.00 13.82 44.72
N SER A 194 3.10 14.75 43.78
CA SER A 194 2.31 14.75 42.55
C SER A 194 3.12 15.21 41.35
N SER A 195 2.78 14.73 40.16
CA SER A 195 3.32 15.22 38.89
C SER A 195 2.20 15.75 38.03
N GLN A 196 2.32 16.98 37.52
CA GLN A 196 1.28 17.66 36.72
C GLN A 196 -0.13 17.58 37.35
N GLY A 197 -0.20 17.72 38.68
CA GLY A 197 -1.44 17.66 39.46
C GLY A 197 -2.00 16.25 39.71
N ALA A 198 -1.46 15.20 39.08
CA ALA A 198 -1.81 13.81 39.38
C ALA A 198 -1.00 13.30 40.58
N GLN A 199 -1.70 12.72 41.57
CA GLN A 199 -1.08 12.23 42.81
C GLN A 199 -0.42 10.87 42.58
N TYR A 200 0.78 10.70 43.13
CA TYR A 200 1.45 9.41 43.15
C TYR A 200 0.76 8.45 44.12
N THR A 201 0.65 7.17 43.74
CA THR A 201 0.20 6.09 44.61
C THR A 201 1.41 5.30 45.12
N ALA A 202 1.51 5.11 46.44
CA ALA A 202 2.53 4.28 47.06
C ALA A 202 2.37 2.80 46.64
N ARG A 203 3.45 2.11 46.28
CA ARG A 203 3.39 0.71 45.83
C ARG A 203 4.18 -0.26 46.71
N ALA A 204 5.48 -0.02 46.88
CA ALA A 204 6.33 -0.86 47.70
C ALA A 204 7.37 -0.03 48.46
N GLY A 205 7.70 -0.46 49.68
CA GLY A 205 8.70 0.18 50.52
C GLY A 205 9.37 -0.83 51.45
N THR A 206 10.64 -0.60 51.80
CA THR A 206 11.26 -1.34 52.91
C THR A 206 10.63 -0.92 54.23
N SER A 207 10.84 -1.68 55.31
CA SER A 207 10.24 -1.37 56.62
C SER A 207 10.62 0.00 57.20
N ASN A 208 11.67 0.62 56.68
CA ASN A 208 12.14 1.96 57.02
C ASN A 208 12.04 2.95 55.84
N ASP A 209 11.37 2.57 54.75
CA ASP A 209 11.23 3.32 53.49
C ASP A 209 12.55 3.77 52.83
N SER A 210 13.69 3.17 53.18
CA SER A 210 14.96 3.53 52.56
C SER A 210 15.02 3.12 51.08
N ALA A 211 14.25 2.13 50.66
CA ALA A 211 13.89 1.92 49.26
C ALA A 211 12.38 1.99 49.13
N TYR A 212 11.90 2.77 48.17
CA TYR A 212 10.49 3.11 48.04
C TYR A 212 10.11 3.33 46.57
N GLU A 213 8.93 2.89 46.17
CA GLU A 213 8.41 3.07 44.82
C GLU A 213 6.94 3.52 44.82
N GLN A 214 6.60 4.30 43.79
CA GLN A 214 5.29 4.90 43.59
C GLN A 214 5.02 5.09 42.10
N ASP A 215 3.76 5.29 41.74
CA ASP A 215 3.37 5.47 40.34
C ASP A 215 2.19 6.43 40.12
N ILE A 216 2.05 6.84 38.87
CA ILE A 216 0.84 7.43 38.31
C ILE A 216 0.47 6.57 37.09
N PRO A 217 -0.55 5.70 37.19
CA PRO A 217 -0.91 4.79 36.10
C PRO A 217 -1.38 5.47 34.82
N ALA A 218 -1.91 6.70 34.93
CA ALA A 218 -2.34 7.53 33.81
C ALA A 218 -1.96 9.00 34.07
N SER A 219 -0.89 9.45 33.42
CA SER A 219 -0.39 10.83 33.53
C SER A 219 -1.37 11.86 32.95
N ASN A 220 -1.30 13.08 33.45
CA ASN A 220 -1.74 14.25 32.67
C ASN A 220 -0.65 14.60 31.65
N ALA A 221 -1.04 15.13 30.49
CA ALA A 221 -0.08 15.58 29.47
C ALA A 221 0.85 16.68 30.01
N GLY A 222 2.11 16.68 29.55
CA GLY A 222 3.14 17.62 30.01
C GLY A 222 4.39 16.93 30.54
N SER A 223 5.38 17.70 31.01
CA SER A 223 6.60 17.15 31.60
C SER A 223 6.30 16.43 32.92
N GLN A 224 6.91 15.28 33.18
CA GLN A 224 6.71 14.54 34.42
C GLN A 224 7.95 14.66 35.32
N HIS A 225 7.78 14.49 36.62
CA HIS A 225 8.89 14.37 37.57
C HIS A 225 8.49 13.48 38.75
N GLY A 226 9.48 12.87 39.39
CA GLY A 226 9.31 12.11 40.62
C GLY A 226 9.35 13.07 41.80
N ALA A 227 8.30 13.06 42.62
CA ALA A 227 8.16 13.94 43.78
C ALA A 227 7.75 13.17 45.03
N ALA A 228 8.39 13.44 46.16
CA ALA A 228 8.00 12.92 47.47
C ALA A 228 8.54 13.79 48.61
N THR A 229 8.00 13.62 49.81
CA THR A 229 8.52 14.24 51.05
C THR A 229 8.95 13.16 52.04
N LEU A 230 10.20 13.23 52.50
CA LEU A 230 10.76 12.36 53.53
C LEU A 230 10.43 12.90 54.93
N GLY A 231 10.24 12.02 55.89
CA GLY A 231 10.00 12.36 57.30
C GLY A 231 11.22 12.95 58.01
N ALA A 232 12.42 12.57 57.57
CA ALA A 232 13.69 13.09 58.05
C ALA A 232 14.64 13.43 56.89
N SER A 233 15.52 14.40 57.14
CA SER A 233 16.58 14.79 56.20
C SER A 233 17.61 13.68 56.03
N THR A 234 17.82 13.24 54.80
CA THR A 234 18.84 12.26 54.41
C THR A 234 19.27 12.49 52.96
N ASP A 235 20.34 11.85 52.52
CA ASP A 235 20.69 11.78 51.10
C ASP A 235 19.71 10.86 50.36
N TRP A 236 19.21 11.33 49.22
CA TRP A 236 18.23 10.64 48.41
C TRP A 236 18.66 10.59 46.94
N TYR A 237 18.24 9.52 46.26
CA TYR A 237 18.53 9.23 44.86
C TYR A 237 17.24 8.71 44.23
N ALA A 238 16.68 9.49 43.31
CA ALA A 238 15.35 9.24 42.77
C ALA A 238 15.37 9.17 41.24
N VAL A 239 14.41 8.43 40.70
CA VAL A 239 14.13 8.31 39.26
C VAL A 239 12.66 8.58 38.98
N ALA A 240 12.38 9.13 37.81
CA ALA A 240 11.08 9.13 37.18
C ALA A 240 11.23 8.61 35.75
N ALA A 241 10.47 7.58 35.41
CA ALA A 241 10.44 6.95 34.10
C ALA A 241 9.00 6.95 33.58
N VAL A 242 8.81 7.36 32.33
CA VAL A 242 7.51 7.38 31.67
C VAL A 242 7.45 6.26 30.65
N PHE A 243 6.41 5.41 30.73
CA PHE A 243 6.19 4.30 29.83
C PHE A 243 4.88 4.46 29.03
N LEU A 244 4.96 4.16 27.73
CA LEU A 244 3.83 4.22 26.81
C LEU A 244 2.78 3.15 27.17
N PRO A 245 1.48 3.50 27.19
CA PRO A 245 0.43 2.52 27.39
C PRO A 245 0.37 1.54 26.21
N ALA A 246 -0.16 0.35 26.43
CA ALA A 246 -0.47 -0.56 25.33
C ALA A 246 -1.54 0.11 24.46
N SER A 247 -1.23 0.37 23.19
CA SER A 247 -2.27 0.67 22.21
C SER A 247 -3.18 -0.56 22.15
N THR A 248 -4.47 -0.39 22.44
CA THR A 248 -5.45 -1.35 21.92
C THR A 248 -5.25 -1.30 20.40
N GLY A 249 -4.92 -2.41 19.76
CA GLY A 249 -4.53 -2.43 18.34
C GLY A 249 -5.48 -1.62 17.45
N ASP A 250 -4.99 -1.18 16.29
CA ASP A 250 -5.86 -0.47 15.33
C ASP A 250 -7.14 -1.29 15.10
N THR A 251 -8.29 -0.63 15.12
CA THR A 251 -9.61 -1.27 14.89
C THR A 251 -10.33 -0.67 13.69
N GLN A 252 -9.76 0.39 13.11
CA GLN A 252 -10.32 1.02 11.94
C GLN A 252 -9.74 0.30 10.70
N PRO A 253 -10.59 -0.27 9.83
CA PRO A 253 -10.09 -0.85 8.59
C PRO A 253 -9.67 0.25 7.61
N PRO A 254 -8.74 -0.06 6.69
CA PRO A 254 -8.42 0.81 5.57
C PRO A 254 -9.65 1.16 4.72
N THR A 255 -9.53 2.21 3.90
CA THR A 255 -10.56 2.51 2.89
C THR A 255 -10.62 1.42 1.80
N THR A 256 -11.82 1.20 1.24
CA THR A 256 -12.00 0.26 0.12
C THR A 256 -11.19 0.71 -1.12
N PRO A 257 -10.40 -0.18 -1.74
CA PRO A 257 -9.72 0.13 -2.99
C PRO A 257 -10.71 0.52 -4.09
N ALA A 258 -10.43 1.63 -4.79
CA ALA A 258 -11.26 2.14 -5.88
C ALA A 258 -10.60 1.90 -7.26
N GLY A 259 -11.37 2.03 -8.34
CA GLY A 259 -10.81 2.07 -9.70
C GLY A 259 -10.15 0.77 -10.18
N LEU A 260 -10.57 -0.38 -9.64
CA LEU A 260 -10.11 -1.70 -10.08
C LEU A 260 -10.40 -1.88 -11.58
N ARG A 261 -9.34 -2.12 -12.36
CA ARG A 261 -9.41 -2.31 -13.82
C ARG A 261 -8.37 -3.31 -14.30
N ALA A 262 -8.65 -3.94 -15.44
CA ALA A 262 -7.68 -4.77 -16.15
C ALA A 262 -6.79 -3.88 -17.04
N THR A 263 -5.48 -4.01 -16.90
CA THR A 263 -4.49 -3.34 -17.74
C THR A 263 -4.02 -4.21 -18.90
N SER A 264 -4.13 -5.54 -18.77
CA SER A 264 -3.89 -6.50 -19.85
C SER A 264 -4.71 -7.77 -19.63
N VAL A 265 -5.23 -8.35 -20.71
CA VAL A 265 -5.98 -9.61 -20.69
C VAL A 265 -5.45 -10.49 -21.81
N ALA A 266 -4.73 -11.54 -21.45
CA ALA A 266 -4.24 -12.58 -22.35
C ALA A 266 -4.93 -13.91 -22.03
N SER A 267 -4.75 -14.89 -22.91
CA SER A 267 -5.31 -16.25 -22.77
C SER A 267 -4.82 -16.94 -21.49
N THR A 268 -3.62 -16.63 -21.01
CA THR A 268 -3.01 -17.25 -19.82
C THR A 268 -2.57 -16.25 -18.74
N SER A 269 -2.92 -14.96 -18.86
CA SER A 269 -2.62 -13.98 -17.82
C SER A 269 -3.60 -12.82 -17.80
N VAL A 270 -3.92 -12.31 -16.61
CA VAL A 270 -4.67 -11.06 -16.41
C VAL A 270 -3.87 -10.13 -15.51
N SER A 271 -3.61 -8.91 -15.97
CA SER A 271 -2.98 -7.85 -15.17
C SER A 271 -4.02 -6.83 -14.70
N LEU A 272 -3.94 -6.46 -13.43
CA LEU A 272 -4.88 -5.61 -12.72
C LEU A 272 -4.18 -4.38 -12.14
N ALA A 273 -4.92 -3.29 -12.01
CA ALA A 273 -4.51 -2.09 -11.29
C ALA A 273 -5.70 -1.47 -10.54
N TRP A 274 -5.42 -0.82 -9.41
CA TRP A 274 -6.40 -0.09 -8.60
C TRP A 274 -5.79 1.20 -8.01
N SER A 275 -6.64 2.04 -7.43
CA SER A 275 -6.23 3.25 -6.69
C SER A 275 -5.83 2.91 -5.25
N PRO A 276 -4.79 3.58 -4.69
CA PRO A 276 -4.37 3.35 -3.32
C PRO A 276 -5.47 3.61 -2.29
N SER A 277 -5.51 2.80 -1.25
CA SER A 277 -6.30 3.01 -0.03
C SER A 277 -5.55 3.88 0.98
N THR A 278 -6.27 4.37 1.98
CA THR A 278 -5.75 5.16 3.10
C THR A 278 -6.24 4.56 4.42
N ASP A 279 -5.48 4.78 5.48
CA ASP A 279 -5.78 4.28 6.82
C ASP A 279 -5.18 5.22 7.88
N ASN A 280 -5.67 5.18 9.13
CA ASN A 280 -5.20 6.01 10.25
C ASN A 280 -3.84 5.58 10.80
N THR A 281 -3.45 4.30 10.68
CA THR A 281 -2.11 3.82 11.06
C THR A 281 -1.29 3.33 9.86
N GLY A 282 -1.95 3.08 8.73
CA GLY A 282 -1.32 2.86 7.43
C GLY A 282 -1.69 1.53 6.79
N VAL A 283 -1.76 1.51 5.46
CA VAL A 283 -2.09 0.30 4.69
C VAL A 283 -0.86 -0.61 4.62
N THR A 284 -1.00 -1.84 5.10
CA THR A 284 0.07 -2.85 5.03
C THR A 284 0.08 -3.56 3.68
N GLY A 285 -1.08 -3.82 3.09
CA GLY A 285 -1.18 -4.49 1.81
C GLY A 285 -2.59 -4.58 1.23
N TYR A 286 -2.70 -5.33 0.15
CA TYR A 286 -3.95 -5.64 -0.52
C TYR A 286 -4.09 -7.14 -0.76
N THR A 287 -5.29 -7.68 -0.62
CA THR A 287 -5.61 -9.06 -1.02
C THR A 287 -6.36 -9.04 -2.34
N VAL A 288 -5.88 -9.82 -3.30
CA VAL A 288 -6.53 -9.97 -4.61
C VAL A 288 -7.32 -11.26 -4.64
N TYR A 289 -8.59 -11.17 -5.02
CA TYR A 289 -9.51 -12.28 -5.11
C TYR A 289 -9.93 -12.54 -6.54
N ARG A 290 -10.07 -13.82 -6.89
CA ARG A 290 -10.65 -14.29 -8.15
C ARG A 290 -11.79 -15.26 -7.83
N ASN A 291 -12.97 -14.95 -8.34
CA ASN A 291 -14.20 -15.72 -8.10
C ASN A 291 -14.47 -15.93 -6.59
N GLY A 292 -14.15 -14.92 -5.77
CA GLY A 292 -14.32 -14.95 -4.31
C GLY A 292 -13.17 -15.60 -3.53
N SER A 293 -12.20 -16.25 -4.18
CA SER A 293 -11.05 -16.87 -3.52
C SER A 293 -9.81 -15.99 -3.61
N ALA A 294 -9.07 -15.83 -2.52
CA ALA A 294 -7.81 -15.12 -2.51
C ALA A 294 -6.77 -15.85 -3.38
N ILE A 295 -6.11 -15.11 -4.26
CA ILE A 295 -5.06 -15.65 -5.16
C ILE A 295 -3.67 -15.07 -4.87
N GLY A 296 -3.60 -14.01 -4.06
CA GLY A 296 -2.34 -13.45 -3.61
C GLY A 296 -2.51 -12.11 -2.88
N THR A 297 -1.40 -11.58 -2.37
CA THR A 297 -1.34 -10.29 -1.71
C THR A 297 -0.24 -9.41 -2.30
N THR A 298 -0.36 -8.10 -2.12
CA THR A 298 0.67 -7.10 -2.44
C THR A 298 1.00 -6.26 -1.20
N ASN A 299 2.15 -5.60 -1.19
CA ASN A 299 2.45 -4.60 -0.14
C ASN A 299 1.65 -3.31 -0.35
N GLY A 300 1.56 -2.47 0.68
CA GLY A 300 0.73 -1.26 0.67
C GLY A 300 1.09 -0.21 -0.39
N ALA A 301 2.31 -0.24 -0.92
CA ALA A 301 2.76 0.65 -1.99
C ALA A 301 2.47 0.10 -3.41
N THR A 302 2.14 -1.19 -3.54
CA THR A 302 1.95 -1.86 -4.83
C THR A 302 0.47 -2.02 -5.13
N THR A 303 -0.04 -1.23 -6.09
CA THR A 303 -1.46 -1.23 -6.50
C THR A 303 -1.70 -1.92 -7.84
N THR A 304 -0.87 -2.92 -8.15
CA THR A 304 -0.95 -3.74 -9.35
C THR A 304 -0.76 -5.21 -9.00
N TYR A 305 -1.36 -6.11 -9.80
CA TYR A 305 -1.22 -7.55 -9.64
C TYR A 305 -1.35 -8.25 -10.98
N THR A 306 -0.57 -9.31 -11.21
CA THR A 306 -0.69 -10.15 -12.42
C THR A 306 -1.04 -11.57 -12.01
N ASP A 307 -2.22 -12.02 -12.43
CA ASP A 307 -2.68 -13.39 -12.30
C ASP A 307 -2.26 -14.20 -13.54
N ALA A 308 -1.19 -14.97 -13.41
CA ALA A 308 -0.66 -15.85 -14.46
C ALA A 308 -1.21 -17.28 -14.41
N THR A 309 -2.29 -17.51 -13.64
CA THR A 309 -2.86 -18.86 -13.42
C THR A 309 -4.22 -19.05 -14.11
N VAL A 310 -4.65 -18.08 -14.92
CA VAL A 310 -5.90 -18.15 -15.65
C VAL A 310 -5.80 -19.13 -16.83
N SER A 311 -6.91 -19.79 -17.12
CA SER A 311 -7.11 -20.57 -18.34
C SER A 311 -7.72 -19.72 -19.46
N ALA A 312 -7.45 -20.11 -20.71
CA ALA A 312 -7.98 -19.48 -21.90
C ALA A 312 -9.50 -19.62 -22.02
N GLY A 313 -10.16 -18.69 -22.71
CA GLY A 313 -11.59 -18.72 -22.98
C GLY A 313 -12.49 -18.74 -21.73
N THR A 314 -11.99 -18.24 -20.59
CA THR A 314 -12.65 -18.38 -19.29
C THR A 314 -13.00 -17.02 -18.68
N SER A 315 -14.21 -16.90 -18.13
CA SER A 315 -14.65 -15.70 -17.41
C SER A 315 -14.30 -15.78 -15.92
N TYR A 316 -13.80 -14.67 -15.39
CA TYR A 316 -13.44 -14.47 -13.99
C TYR A 316 -14.03 -13.17 -13.47
N THR A 317 -14.27 -13.11 -12.16
CA THR A 317 -14.58 -11.87 -11.44
C THR A 317 -13.48 -11.59 -10.43
N TYR A 318 -12.88 -10.41 -10.51
CA TYR A 318 -11.84 -9.95 -9.59
C TYR A 318 -12.36 -8.91 -8.61
N THR A 319 -11.90 -8.99 -7.37
CA THR A 319 -12.09 -7.96 -6.32
C THR A 319 -10.79 -7.79 -5.55
N VAL A 320 -10.61 -6.63 -4.93
CA VAL A 320 -9.44 -6.33 -4.09
C VAL A 320 -9.90 -5.71 -2.78
N ASP A 321 -9.35 -6.16 -1.65
CA ASP A 321 -9.46 -5.47 -0.36
C ASP A 321 -8.09 -4.90 0.07
N ALA A 322 -8.10 -4.01 1.05
CA ALA A 322 -6.89 -3.50 1.70
C ALA A 322 -6.85 -3.96 3.16
N PHE A 323 -5.66 -4.22 3.68
CA PHE A 323 -5.46 -4.62 5.07
C PHE A 323 -4.32 -3.84 5.74
N ASP A 324 -4.40 -3.69 7.05
CA ASP A 324 -3.43 -3.01 7.90
C ASP A 324 -2.56 -3.98 8.73
N ALA A 325 -1.70 -3.44 9.60
CA ALA A 325 -0.81 -4.23 10.45
C ALA A 325 -1.52 -4.85 11.67
N ALA A 326 -2.71 -4.35 12.01
CA ALA A 326 -3.55 -4.87 13.08
C ALA A 326 -4.48 -5.99 12.61
N GLY A 327 -4.55 -6.25 11.30
CA GLY A 327 -5.38 -7.28 10.69
C GLY A 327 -6.79 -6.83 10.32
N ASN A 328 -7.07 -5.52 10.31
CA ASN A 328 -8.35 -5.03 9.81
C ASN A 328 -8.37 -5.07 8.28
N HIS A 329 -9.46 -5.58 7.71
CA HIS A 329 -9.69 -5.60 6.27
C HIS A 329 -10.79 -4.60 5.89
N SER A 330 -10.59 -3.88 4.80
CA SER A 330 -11.63 -3.07 4.19
C SER A 330 -12.69 -3.94 3.49
N PRO A 331 -13.90 -3.41 3.23
CA PRO A 331 -14.81 -4.04 2.27
C PRO A 331 -14.15 -4.18 0.90
N PRO A 332 -14.41 -5.26 0.15
CA PRO A 332 -13.83 -5.47 -1.18
C PRO A 332 -14.29 -4.41 -2.18
N SER A 333 -13.46 -4.13 -3.17
CA SER A 333 -13.80 -3.26 -4.31
C SER A 333 -15.01 -3.75 -5.09
N SER A 334 -15.56 -2.88 -5.96
CA SER A 334 -16.50 -3.31 -7.00
C SER A 334 -15.91 -4.46 -7.84
N GLY A 335 -16.71 -5.49 -8.13
CA GLY A 335 -16.27 -6.62 -8.95
C GLY A 335 -15.96 -6.24 -10.38
N LEU A 336 -14.80 -6.71 -10.88
CA LEU A 336 -14.37 -6.56 -12.26
C LEU A 336 -14.52 -7.89 -12.99
N ALA A 337 -15.46 -7.97 -13.94
CA ALA A 337 -15.61 -9.12 -14.82
C ALA A 337 -14.58 -9.06 -15.97
N VAL A 338 -13.83 -10.15 -16.15
CA VAL A 338 -12.84 -10.32 -17.22
C VAL A 338 -13.06 -11.65 -17.89
N THR A 339 -13.02 -11.70 -19.22
CA THR A 339 -13.00 -12.97 -19.97
C THR A 339 -11.70 -13.06 -20.73
N THR A 340 -10.91 -14.11 -20.47
CA THR A 340 -9.68 -14.38 -21.22
C THR A 340 -10.05 -14.85 -22.63
N PRO A 341 -9.30 -14.43 -23.66
CA PRO A 341 -9.53 -14.94 -25.01
C PRO A 341 -9.12 -16.42 -25.10
N ALA A 342 -9.62 -17.13 -26.12
CA ALA A 342 -9.20 -18.50 -26.37
C ALA A 342 -7.75 -18.55 -26.88
N SER A 343 -7.32 -17.50 -27.58
CA SER A 343 -5.93 -17.30 -28.01
C SER A 343 -5.53 -15.83 -27.92
N SER A 344 -4.26 -15.58 -27.57
CA SER A 344 -3.73 -14.23 -27.54
C SER A 344 -3.14 -13.82 -28.89
N PRO A 345 -3.37 -12.58 -29.34
CA PRO A 345 -2.70 -12.05 -30.51
C PRO A 345 -1.18 -12.11 -30.37
N ARG A 346 -0.50 -12.52 -31.43
CA ARG A 346 0.96 -12.41 -31.56
C ARG A 346 1.33 -11.96 -32.96
N PHE A 347 2.38 -11.15 -33.05
CA PHE A 347 2.99 -10.82 -34.33
C PHE A 347 3.81 -12.01 -34.84
N VAL A 348 3.66 -12.34 -36.13
CA VAL A 348 4.36 -13.45 -36.78
C VAL A 348 5.46 -12.93 -37.69
N GLN A 349 5.10 -12.10 -38.65
CA GLN A 349 6.01 -11.47 -39.62
C GLN A 349 5.36 -10.26 -40.26
N GLY A 350 6.13 -9.48 -41.01
CA GLY A 350 5.59 -8.37 -41.79
C GLY A 350 6.57 -7.89 -42.85
N ALA A 351 6.07 -7.07 -43.76
CA ALA A 351 6.85 -6.46 -44.82
C ALA A 351 6.32 -5.05 -45.11
N ALA A 352 7.23 -4.13 -45.41
CA ALA A 352 6.89 -2.79 -45.85
C ALA A 352 7.74 -2.39 -47.05
N ASP A 353 7.16 -1.59 -47.94
CA ASP A 353 7.86 -1.00 -49.07
C ASP A 353 7.30 0.38 -49.37
N SER A 354 8.12 1.22 -49.98
CA SER A 354 7.73 2.55 -50.48
C SER A 354 8.48 2.79 -51.79
N PRO A 355 7.97 2.26 -52.91
CA PRO A 355 8.67 2.35 -54.18
C PRO A 355 9.02 3.80 -54.54
N GLY A 356 10.29 4.06 -54.87
CA GLY A 356 10.76 5.38 -55.29
C GLY A 356 10.36 5.76 -56.72
N THR A 357 9.59 4.91 -57.41
CA THR A 357 9.15 5.11 -58.79
C THR A 357 7.65 4.84 -58.93
N ARG A 358 7.02 5.56 -59.86
CA ARG A 358 5.61 5.38 -60.19
C ARG A 358 5.41 4.05 -60.93
N THR A 359 4.49 3.23 -60.43
CA THR A 359 4.13 1.93 -61.01
C THR A 359 2.62 1.72 -60.94
N THR A 360 2.08 0.85 -61.78
CA THR A 360 0.67 0.40 -61.65
C THR A 360 0.54 -0.76 -60.67
N SER A 361 1.65 -1.41 -60.29
CA SER A 361 1.66 -2.48 -59.31
C SER A 361 3.02 -2.65 -58.63
N THR A 362 2.99 -3.00 -57.34
CA THR A 362 4.16 -3.46 -56.57
C THR A 362 3.75 -4.64 -55.67
N THR A 363 4.72 -5.32 -55.07
CA THR A 363 4.47 -6.45 -54.19
C THR A 363 5.22 -6.36 -52.87
N LEU A 364 4.55 -6.74 -51.78
CA LEU A 364 5.18 -7.07 -50.51
C LEU A 364 5.26 -8.59 -50.37
N THR A 365 6.35 -9.10 -49.82
CA THR A 365 6.54 -10.56 -49.62
C THR A 365 6.63 -10.89 -48.14
N LEU A 366 5.72 -11.74 -47.67
CA LEU A 366 5.83 -12.43 -46.40
C LEU A 366 6.53 -13.77 -46.68
N SER A 367 7.81 -13.86 -46.34
CA SER A 367 8.67 -14.97 -46.77
C SER A 367 8.57 -16.23 -45.92
N ALA A 368 8.06 -16.12 -44.68
CA ALA A 368 7.79 -17.29 -43.84
C ALA A 368 6.41 -17.87 -44.15
N PRO A 369 6.17 -19.17 -43.85
CA PRO A 369 4.86 -19.79 -43.98
C PRO A 369 3.76 -19.02 -43.23
N VAL A 370 2.64 -18.79 -43.90
CA VAL A 370 1.45 -18.18 -43.28
C VAL A 370 0.49 -19.27 -42.81
N ALA A 371 0.10 -19.24 -41.54
CA ALA A 371 -0.78 -20.26 -40.98
C ALA A 371 -2.26 -20.01 -41.33
N ALA A 372 -3.04 -21.07 -41.52
CA ALA A 372 -4.48 -20.92 -41.71
C ALA A 372 -5.13 -20.35 -40.44
N GLY A 373 -6.01 -19.37 -40.60
CA GLY A 373 -6.71 -18.73 -39.48
C GLY A 373 -6.12 -17.39 -39.03
N ASP A 374 -4.87 -17.08 -39.41
CA ASP A 374 -4.20 -15.84 -39.03
C ASP A 374 -4.87 -14.61 -39.67
N LEU A 375 -4.68 -13.45 -39.04
CA LEU A 375 -5.07 -12.15 -39.57
C LEU A 375 -3.90 -11.58 -40.38
N LEU A 376 -4.18 -11.16 -41.61
CA LEU A 376 -3.32 -10.22 -42.31
C LEU A 376 -3.91 -8.82 -42.20
N ALA A 377 -3.10 -7.82 -41.88
CA ALA A 377 -3.55 -6.43 -41.82
C ALA A 377 -2.45 -5.47 -42.21
N GLY A 378 -2.82 -4.36 -42.85
CA GLY A 378 -1.85 -3.36 -43.28
C GLY A 378 -2.45 -2.02 -43.65
N TRP A 379 -1.56 -1.06 -43.82
CA TRP A 379 -1.86 0.32 -44.20
C TRP A 379 -1.16 0.59 -45.53
N PHE A 380 -1.94 0.89 -46.57
CA PHE A 380 -1.47 0.91 -47.95
C PHE A 380 -1.96 2.18 -48.63
N ALA A 381 -1.22 2.69 -49.60
CA ALA A 381 -1.58 3.92 -50.29
C ALA A 381 -1.42 3.85 -51.81
N GLU A 382 -2.18 4.73 -52.48
CA GLU A 382 -2.01 5.17 -53.86
C GLU A 382 -1.81 6.69 -53.83
N TYR A 383 -0.57 7.14 -54.06
CA TYR A 383 -0.19 8.56 -54.01
C TYR A 383 0.22 9.10 -55.38
N ASP A 384 -0.14 10.35 -55.67
CA ASP A 384 0.17 11.09 -56.91
C ASP A 384 -0.67 10.63 -58.13
N SER A 385 -1.84 10.04 -57.86
CA SER A 385 -2.88 9.73 -58.84
C SER A 385 -4.27 9.66 -58.20
N PRO A 386 -5.35 10.14 -58.86
CA PRO A 386 -6.70 9.96 -58.34
C PRO A 386 -7.11 8.49 -58.40
N GLY A 387 -7.48 7.91 -57.27
CA GLY A 387 -7.83 6.50 -57.21
C GLY A 387 -7.97 5.98 -55.80
N GLN A 388 -8.06 4.65 -55.71
CA GLN A 388 -8.00 3.92 -54.46
C GLN A 388 -7.08 2.73 -54.64
N VAL A 389 -6.08 2.60 -53.75
CA VAL A 389 -5.18 1.45 -53.80
C VAL A 389 -5.98 0.16 -53.67
N GLN A 390 -5.66 -0.84 -54.50
CA GLN A 390 -6.25 -2.18 -54.45
C GLN A 390 -5.24 -3.16 -53.87
N VAL A 391 -5.67 -3.98 -52.90
CA VAL A 391 -4.81 -4.94 -52.21
C VAL A 391 -5.36 -6.35 -52.35
N SER A 392 -4.50 -7.28 -52.78
CA SER A 392 -4.81 -8.70 -52.88
C SER A 392 -3.58 -9.55 -52.59
N ASP A 393 -3.73 -10.85 -52.40
CA ASP A 393 -2.60 -11.78 -52.37
C ASP A 393 -2.82 -13.01 -53.27
N ASN A 394 -1.73 -13.73 -53.54
CA ASN A 394 -1.69 -14.87 -54.45
C ASN A 394 -2.47 -16.12 -53.99
N VAL A 395 -3.03 -16.14 -52.77
CA VAL A 395 -3.71 -17.31 -52.18
C VAL A 395 -5.17 -17.01 -51.83
N ASN A 396 -5.44 -15.84 -51.26
CA ASN A 396 -6.74 -15.45 -50.75
C ASN A 396 -7.52 -14.49 -51.66
N GLY A 397 -6.83 -13.81 -52.59
CA GLY A 397 -7.45 -12.80 -53.43
C GLY A 397 -7.55 -11.45 -52.73
N ALA A 398 -8.61 -10.69 -53.00
CA ALA A 398 -8.76 -9.31 -52.52
C ALA A 398 -8.94 -9.21 -50.99
N TRP A 399 -8.29 -8.22 -50.38
CA TRP A 399 -8.40 -7.93 -48.95
C TRP A 399 -9.60 -7.02 -48.66
N VAL A 400 -10.06 -7.01 -47.41
CA VAL A 400 -11.18 -6.17 -46.96
C VAL A 400 -10.67 -4.77 -46.66
N ARG A 401 -11.18 -3.77 -47.39
CA ARG A 401 -10.93 -2.35 -47.15
C ARG A 401 -11.72 -1.84 -45.95
N SER A 402 -11.16 -0.90 -45.20
CA SER A 402 -11.79 -0.24 -44.05
C SER A 402 -11.62 1.29 -44.14
N VAL A 403 -11.37 1.97 -43.02
CA VAL A 403 -11.12 3.41 -42.93
C VAL A 403 -9.97 3.82 -43.85
N SER A 404 -10.05 5.05 -44.32
CA SER A 404 -9.09 5.63 -45.26
C SER A 404 -9.03 7.14 -45.11
N GLU A 405 -7.89 7.71 -45.49
CA GLU A 405 -7.72 9.15 -45.69
C GLU A 405 -7.41 9.43 -47.16
N THR A 406 -7.88 10.56 -47.65
CA THR A 406 -7.47 11.08 -48.96
C THR A 406 -6.23 11.94 -48.79
N PHE A 407 -5.27 11.83 -49.69
CA PHE A 407 -4.12 12.72 -49.67
C PHE A 407 -4.55 14.18 -49.89
N THR A 408 -4.00 15.09 -49.10
CA THR A 408 -4.25 16.54 -49.22
C THR A 408 -3.53 17.16 -50.42
N ASN A 409 -2.56 16.45 -50.99
CA ASN A 409 -1.78 16.82 -52.17
C ASN A 409 -1.51 15.56 -53.03
N GLY A 410 -1.27 15.69 -54.34
CA GLY A 410 -0.99 14.56 -55.26
C GLY A 410 -2.21 13.70 -55.63
N GLY A 411 -3.27 13.68 -54.81
CA GLY A 411 -4.46 12.87 -55.02
C GLY A 411 -4.26 11.40 -54.65
N GLY A 412 -5.38 10.65 -54.65
CA GLY A 412 -5.42 9.26 -54.25
C GLY A 412 -5.78 9.09 -52.77
N ASP A 413 -5.50 7.92 -52.22
CA ASP A 413 -5.87 7.56 -50.86
C ASP A 413 -4.86 6.67 -50.16
N LEU A 414 -5.09 6.49 -48.89
CA LEU A 414 -4.46 5.47 -48.06
C LEU A 414 -5.52 4.84 -47.18
N ALA A 415 -5.46 3.52 -47.05
CA ALA A 415 -6.54 2.75 -46.46
C ALA A 415 -6.03 1.54 -45.68
N LEU A 416 -6.81 1.18 -44.67
CA LEU A 416 -6.63 -0.03 -43.90
C LEU A 416 -7.20 -1.16 -44.74
N TYR A 417 -6.37 -2.16 -45.00
CA TYR A 417 -6.80 -3.43 -45.52
C TYR A 417 -6.50 -4.54 -44.52
N TYR A 418 -7.44 -5.47 -44.39
CA TYR A 418 -7.26 -6.63 -43.55
C TYR A 418 -7.93 -7.87 -44.17
N LEU A 419 -7.46 -9.04 -43.76
CA LEU A 419 -7.98 -10.33 -44.18
C LEU A 419 -8.01 -11.26 -42.95
N PRO A 420 -9.20 -11.49 -42.35
CA PRO A 420 -9.35 -12.51 -41.33
C PRO A 420 -9.21 -13.91 -41.93
N ASN A 421 -8.86 -14.87 -41.06
CA ASN A 421 -8.99 -16.29 -41.37
C ASN A 421 -8.32 -16.67 -42.69
N THR A 422 -7.08 -16.22 -42.87
CA THR A 422 -6.31 -16.48 -44.09
C THR A 422 -6.22 -17.99 -44.35
N LYS A 423 -6.12 -18.39 -45.62
CA LYS A 423 -5.76 -19.76 -45.98
C LYS A 423 -4.27 -19.97 -45.68
N ALA A 424 -3.89 -21.22 -45.40
CA ALA A 424 -2.48 -21.56 -45.23
C ALA A 424 -1.70 -21.29 -46.51
N ALA A 425 -0.53 -20.64 -46.39
CA ALA A 425 0.42 -20.44 -47.47
C ALA A 425 1.81 -20.93 -47.04
N PRO A 426 2.11 -22.24 -47.21
CA PRO A 426 3.35 -22.84 -46.74
C PRO A 426 4.64 -22.27 -47.36
N GLN A 427 4.52 -21.57 -48.50
CA GLN A 427 5.62 -20.95 -49.23
C GLN A 427 5.67 -19.43 -49.01
N GLY A 428 4.93 -18.91 -48.04
CA GLY A 428 4.74 -17.48 -47.85
C GLY A 428 3.67 -16.87 -48.76
N LEU A 429 3.50 -15.55 -48.65
CA LEU A 429 2.52 -14.78 -49.42
C LEU A 429 3.19 -13.67 -50.21
N THR A 430 2.68 -13.45 -51.41
CA THR A 430 2.94 -12.25 -52.22
C THR A 430 1.69 -11.40 -52.20
N ILE A 431 1.78 -10.26 -51.52
CA ILE A 431 0.73 -9.26 -51.42
C ILE A 431 0.94 -8.27 -52.55
N THR A 432 -0.04 -8.12 -53.42
CA THR A 432 -0.02 -7.21 -54.57
C THR A 432 -0.80 -5.95 -54.26
N LEU A 433 -0.12 -4.81 -54.36
CA LEU A 433 -0.74 -3.49 -54.42
C LEU A 433 -0.91 -3.12 -55.90
N SER A 434 -2.04 -2.54 -56.28
CA SER A 434 -2.28 -2.08 -57.65
C SER A 434 -3.13 -0.82 -57.71
N ALA A 435 -2.95 -0.07 -58.81
CA ALA A 435 -3.66 1.16 -59.13
C ALA A 435 -4.02 1.22 -60.62
N ALA A 436 -5.00 2.04 -60.97
CA ALA A 436 -5.46 2.20 -62.35
C ALA A 436 -4.45 2.94 -63.24
N ALA A 437 -3.60 3.76 -62.65
CA ALA A 437 -2.54 4.51 -63.31
C ALA A 437 -1.20 4.38 -62.57
N ALA A 438 -0.10 4.72 -63.23
CA ALA A 438 1.21 4.67 -62.61
C ALA A 438 1.30 5.69 -61.46
N THR A 439 1.55 5.21 -60.25
CA THR A 439 1.45 5.97 -58.99
C THR A 439 2.48 5.46 -57.98
N TYR A 440 2.68 6.14 -56.86
CA TYR A 440 3.47 5.58 -55.76
C TYR A 440 2.59 4.70 -54.87
N LEU A 441 3.05 3.48 -54.59
CA LEU A 441 2.29 2.46 -53.85
C LEU A 441 3.01 2.05 -52.56
N PRO A 442 3.19 2.96 -51.56
CA PRO A 442 3.77 2.58 -50.30
C PRO A 442 2.78 1.78 -49.46
N GLY A 443 3.31 0.91 -48.62
CA GLY A 443 2.49 0.22 -47.64
C GLY A 443 3.28 -0.71 -46.75
N ALA A 444 2.65 -1.08 -45.66
CA ALA A 444 3.16 -2.04 -44.69
C ALA A 444 2.06 -3.05 -44.38
N ALA A 445 2.44 -4.32 -44.26
CA ALA A 445 1.57 -5.43 -43.92
C ALA A 445 2.20 -6.27 -42.80
N GLY A 446 1.35 -6.77 -41.89
CA GLY A 446 1.74 -7.71 -40.85
C GLY A 446 0.79 -8.92 -40.79
N GLU A 447 1.35 -10.04 -40.36
CA GLU A 447 0.64 -11.27 -40.02
C GLU A 447 0.53 -11.40 -38.50
N TYR A 448 -0.67 -11.71 -38.03
CA TYR A 448 -0.99 -11.87 -36.62
C TYR A 448 -1.75 -13.15 -36.38
N ALA A 449 -1.20 -14.03 -35.55
CA ALA A 449 -1.89 -15.21 -35.08
C ALA A 449 -2.70 -14.90 -33.81
N GLY A 450 -3.72 -15.71 -33.51
CA GLY A 450 -4.52 -15.57 -32.28
C GLY A 450 -5.51 -14.40 -32.28
N VAL A 451 -5.95 -13.99 -33.46
CA VAL A 451 -6.99 -12.98 -33.70
C VAL A 451 -8.26 -13.70 -34.15
N ALA A 452 -9.44 -13.13 -33.86
CA ALA A 452 -10.72 -13.73 -34.21
C ALA A 452 -10.84 -14.03 -35.72
N ALA A 453 -11.25 -15.26 -36.07
CA ALA A 453 -11.42 -15.67 -37.46
C ALA A 453 -12.65 -15.04 -38.16
N SER A 454 -13.59 -14.47 -37.40
CA SER A 454 -14.81 -13.85 -37.92
C SER A 454 -15.01 -12.47 -37.31
N ALA A 455 -15.34 -11.49 -38.15
CA ALA A 455 -15.53 -10.08 -37.78
C ALA A 455 -14.43 -9.55 -36.82
N PRO A 456 -13.13 -9.69 -37.17
CA PRO A 456 -12.05 -9.36 -36.25
C PRO A 456 -11.96 -7.86 -35.97
N LEU A 457 -12.27 -7.01 -36.94
CA LEU A 457 -12.12 -5.57 -36.80
C LEU A 457 -13.22 -5.02 -35.89
N ASN A 458 -12.83 -4.40 -34.78
CA ASN A 458 -13.75 -3.84 -33.80
C ASN A 458 -13.91 -2.32 -33.94
N GLN A 459 -12.80 -1.61 -34.10
CA GLN A 459 -12.78 -0.16 -34.30
C GLN A 459 -11.64 0.20 -35.24
N ALA A 460 -11.80 1.25 -36.03
CA ALA A 460 -10.69 1.87 -36.74
C ALA A 460 -10.93 3.36 -36.89
N VAL A 461 -9.87 4.15 -36.75
CA VAL A 461 -9.85 5.60 -36.98
C VAL A 461 -8.58 5.95 -37.71
N ALA A 462 -8.66 6.93 -38.59
CA ALA A 462 -7.51 7.48 -39.29
C ALA A 462 -7.55 9.00 -39.18
N ALA A 463 -6.37 9.60 -39.28
CA ALA A 463 -6.20 11.03 -39.31
C ALA A 463 -4.96 11.40 -40.12
N SER A 464 -4.91 12.66 -40.54
CA SER A 464 -3.77 13.24 -41.24
C SER A 464 -3.38 14.58 -40.63
N GLY A 465 -2.14 14.97 -40.85
CA GLY A 465 -1.64 16.27 -40.43
C GLY A 465 -0.23 16.53 -40.92
N SER A 466 0.42 17.54 -40.36
CA SER A 466 1.80 17.87 -40.66
C SER A 466 2.59 18.19 -39.39
N GLY A 467 3.91 18.05 -39.45
CA GLY A 467 4.81 18.28 -38.33
C GLY A 467 5.45 16.99 -37.81
N THR A 468 5.90 17.00 -36.55
CA THR A 468 6.65 15.88 -35.94
C THR A 468 5.82 15.00 -35.03
N ALA A 469 4.60 15.40 -34.68
CA ALA A 469 3.69 14.63 -33.84
C ALA A 469 2.52 14.14 -34.67
N ALA A 470 2.51 12.84 -34.96
CA ALA A 470 1.42 12.17 -35.68
C ALA A 470 0.54 11.42 -34.68
N ASP A 471 -0.78 11.46 -34.88
CA ASP A 471 -1.74 10.71 -34.07
C ASP A 471 -2.95 10.36 -34.93
N SER A 472 -3.43 9.12 -34.83
CA SER A 472 -4.62 8.65 -35.54
C SER A 472 -5.93 9.29 -35.08
N GLY A 473 -5.92 9.97 -33.94
CA GLY A 473 -7.11 10.28 -33.16
C GLY A 473 -7.61 9.08 -32.36
N ALA A 474 -8.55 9.34 -31.44
CA ALA A 474 -9.07 8.33 -30.53
C ALA A 474 -10.25 7.55 -31.12
N THR A 475 -10.18 6.23 -31.05
CA THR A 475 -11.32 5.32 -31.22
C THR A 475 -12.32 5.46 -30.07
N PRO A 476 -13.57 5.00 -30.24
CA PRO A 476 -14.45 4.70 -29.11
C PRO A 476 -13.81 3.70 -28.13
N ALA A 477 -14.26 3.71 -26.87
CA ALA A 477 -13.68 2.84 -25.85
C ALA A 477 -13.89 1.34 -26.14
N VAL A 478 -12.85 0.54 -25.92
CA VAL A 478 -12.86 -0.91 -26.10
C VAL A 478 -12.46 -1.63 -24.80
N SER A 479 -12.83 -2.91 -24.66
CA SER A 479 -12.35 -3.76 -23.57
C SER A 479 -10.85 -4.10 -23.73
N ALA A 480 -10.20 -4.46 -22.63
CA ALA A 480 -8.80 -4.91 -22.63
C ALA A 480 -8.62 -6.24 -23.40
N GLY A 481 -7.38 -6.56 -23.77
CA GLY A 481 -6.96 -7.81 -24.41
C GLY A 481 -7.07 -7.83 -25.94
N LYS A 482 -7.43 -6.69 -26.55
CA LYS A 482 -7.52 -6.54 -28.01
C LYS A 482 -6.16 -6.25 -28.62
N LEU A 483 -5.96 -6.69 -29.87
CA LEU A 483 -4.83 -6.27 -30.69
C LEU A 483 -5.08 -4.82 -31.12
N VAL A 484 -4.14 -3.92 -30.87
CA VAL A 484 -4.18 -2.54 -31.36
C VAL A 484 -3.04 -2.38 -32.35
N LEU A 485 -3.37 -2.05 -33.60
CA LEU A 485 -2.42 -1.73 -34.66
C LEU A 485 -2.37 -0.23 -34.87
N GLY A 486 -1.16 0.32 -34.91
CA GLY A 486 -0.86 1.66 -35.36
C GLY A 486 -0.20 1.60 -36.73
N GLY A 487 -0.72 2.35 -37.70
CA GLY A 487 -0.10 2.50 -39.02
C GLY A 487 0.34 3.94 -39.23
N LEU A 488 1.48 4.14 -39.90
CA LEU A 488 1.98 5.46 -40.26
C LEU A 488 2.51 5.44 -41.70
N ILE A 489 2.09 6.41 -42.51
CA ILE A 489 2.74 6.75 -43.79
C ILE A 489 3.08 8.24 -43.79
N THR A 490 4.28 8.59 -44.25
CA THR A 490 4.75 9.98 -44.34
C THR A 490 5.03 10.39 -45.78
N GLY A 491 4.86 11.69 -46.09
CA GLY A 491 5.16 12.27 -47.41
C GLY A 491 6.66 12.40 -47.72
N GLY A 492 7.54 12.18 -46.73
CA GLY A 492 9.00 12.23 -46.87
C GLY A 492 9.71 11.09 -46.15
N GLN A 493 11.03 11.24 -45.95
CA GLN A 493 11.86 10.31 -45.20
C GLN A 493 12.13 10.91 -43.81
N PRO A 494 11.35 10.54 -42.78
CA PRO A 494 11.44 11.16 -41.46
C PRO A 494 12.75 10.82 -40.72
N LEU A 495 13.54 9.87 -41.24
CA LEU A 495 14.75 9.27 -40.66
C LEU A 495 14.48 8.37 -39.46
N THR A 496 13.71 8.87 -38.49
CA THR A 496 13.34 8.10 -37.29
C THR A 496 11.88 8.31 -36.92
N VAL A 497 11.19 7.23 -36.63
CA VAL A 497 9.80 7.13 -36.16
C VAL A 497 9.81 6.39 -34.83
N THR A 498 9.28 7.04 -33.79
CA THR A 498 9.13 6.44 -32.46
C THR A 498 7.65 6.28 -32.15
N PRO A 499 7.12 5.04 -32.10
CA PRO A 499 5.77 4.79 -31.62
C PRO A 499 5.60 5.19 -30.15
N GLY A 500 4.46 5.78 -29.82
CA GLY A 500 4.11 6.13 -28.45
C GLY A 500 3.40 4.99 -27.71
N SER A 501 2.40 5.34 -26.91
CA SER A 501 1.60 4.39 -26.12
C SER A 501 0.12 4.68 -26.22
N SER A 502 -0.72 3.64 -26.15
CA SER A 502 -2.16 3.77 -26.01
C SER A 502 -2.60 3.26 -24.64
N GLN A 503 -3.35 4.08 -23.89
CA GLN A 503 -3.77 3.76 -22.51
C GLN A 503 -2.60 3.33 -21.60
N GLY A 504 -1.41 3.92 -21.81
CA GLY A 504 -0.19 3.62 -21.07
C GLY A 504 0.53 2.33 -21.50
N VAL A 505 0.04 1.61 -22.51
CA VAL A 505 0.72 0.44 -23.08
C VAL A 505 1.53 0.87 -24.30
N PRO A 506 2.86 0.70 -24.31
CA PRO A 506 3.70 1.13 -25.42
C PRO A 506 3.50 0.26 -26.66
N PHE A 507 3.48 0.89 -27.83
CA PHE A 507 3.53 0.18 -29.10
C PHE A 507 4.93 -0.38 -29.34
N ALA A 508 5.01 -1.60 -29.88
CA ALA A 508 6.23 -2.11 -30.46
C ALA A 508 6.22 -1.84 -31.97
N LEU A 509 7.28 -1.22 -32.51
CA LEU A 509 7.46 -1.14 -33.95
C LEU A 509 7.69 -2.56 -34.50
N GLN A 510 6.83 -3.00 -35.40
CA GLN A 510 6.79 -4.39 -35.90
C GLN A 510 7.26 -4.49 -37.35
N VAL A 511 6.88 -3.51 -38.16
CA VAL A 511 7.22 -3.43 -39.57
C VAL A 511 7.63 -2.01 -39.88
N HIS A 512 8.73 -1.83 -40.59
CA HIS A 512 9.15 -0.54 -41.11
C HIS A 512 9.92 -0.78 -42.42
N ASN A 513 9.92 0.20 -43.31
CA ASN A 513 10.85 0.20 -44.43
C ASN A 513 12.16 0.90 -44.03
N GLY A 514 13.22 0.73 -44.82
CA GLY A 514 14.53 1.33 -44.51
C GLY A 514 14.54 2.87 -44.46
N SER A 515 13.50 3.53 -44.98
CA SER A 515 13.31 4.99 -44.94
C SER A 515 12.35 5.47 -43.84
N GLU A 516 11.73 4.52 -43.10
CA GLU A 516 10.68 4.74 -42.09
C GLU A 516 9.50 5.58 -42.59
N SER A 517 9.17 5.45 -43.88
CA SER A 517 8.06 6.18 -44.52
C SER A 517 6.76 5.37 -44.56
N ALA A 518 6.82 4.09 -44.20
CA ALA A 518 5.69 3.17 -44.15
C ALA A 518 5.93 2.15 -43.02
N ASP A 519 5.19 2.33 -41.92
CA ASP A 519 5.42 1.59 -40.68
C ASP A 519 4.12 0.99 -40.12
N LEU A 520 4.27 -0.14 -39.43
CA LEU A 520 3.26 -0.73 -38.56
C LEU A 520 3.85 -0.97 -37.17
N ALA A 521 3.09 -0.58 -36.16
CA ALA A 521 3.37 -0.86 -34.77
C ALA A 521 2.17 -1.57 -34.13
N GLY A 522 2.43 -2.39 -33.11
CA GLY A 522 1.38 -3.17 -32.47
C GLY A 522 1.46 -3.22 -30.95
N ILE A 523 0.29 -3.24 -30.32
CA ILE A 523 0.08 -3.66 -28.93
C ILE A 523 -0.72 -4.96 -28.98
N LEU A 524 -0.09 -6.06 -28.57
CA LEU A 524 -0.67 -7.41 -28.70
C LEU A 524 -1.78 -7.72 -27.68
N ALA A 525 -1.84 -6.96 -26.59
CA ALA A 525 -2.91 -7.00 -25.60
C ALA A 525 -3.13 -5.61 -25.00
N GLY A 526 -4.05 -4.83 -25.60
CA GLY A 526 -4.34 -3.47 -25.19
C GLY A 526 -5.06 -3.37 -23.84
N ALA A 527 -4.90 -2.25 -23.15
CA ALA A 527 -5.70 -1.91 -21.98
C ALA A 527 -7.12 -1.46 -22.38
N ALA A 528 -8.07 -1.53 -21.44
CA ALA A 528 -9.41 -1.02 -21.69
C ALA A 528 -9.42 0.52 -21.83
N GLY A 529 -10.32 1.05 -22.66
CA GLY A 529 -10.44 2.49 -22.91
C GLY A 529 -10.36 2.83 -24.39
N THR A 530 -10.34 4.13 -24.70
CA THR A 530 -10.16 4.63 -26.07
C THR A 530 -8.74 4.33 -26.55
N GLN A 531 -8.60 3.84 -27.77
CA GLN A 531 -7.29 3.58 -28.37
C GLN A 531 -6.93 4.64 -29.40
N HIS A 532 -5.65 4.95 -29.52
CA HIS A 532 -5.08 5.83 -30.55
C HIS A 532 -3.64 5.39 -30.85
N ALA A 533 -3.08 5.84 -31.96
CA ALA A 533 -1.73 5.50 -32.38
C ALA A 533 -0.88 6.77 -32.55
N PRO A 534 -0.23 7.25 -31.47
CA PRO A 534 0.71 8.35 -31.55
C PRO A 534 2.08 7.90 -32.07
N PHE A 535 2.71 8.72 -32.90
CA PHE A 535 4.08 8.56 -33.39
C PHE A 535 4.84 9.90 -33.32
N THR A 536 6.13 9.84 -33.03
CA THR A 536 7.04 10.99 -33.07
C THR A 536 8.03 10.82 -34.22
N LEU A 537 8.13 11.82 -35.10
CA LEU A 537 9.04 11.87 -36.23
C LEU A 537 10.26 12.73 -35.89
N ALA A 538 11.45 12.34 -36.34
CA ALA A 538 12.66 13.15 -36.16
C ALA A 538 12.65 14.44 -37.00
N THR A 539 11.97 14.42 -38.15
CA THR A 539 11.79 15.60 -39.01
C THR A 539 10.31 15.78 -39.35
N GLY A 540 9.87 17.03 -39.42
CA GLY A 540 8.48 17.34 -39.73
C GLY A 540 8.13 16.94 -41.16
N SER A 541 7.02 16.24 -41.33
CA SER A 541 6.51 15.81 -42.63
C SER A 541 4.98 15.87 -42.63
N ASP A 542 4.37 15.77 -43.81
CA ASP A 542 2.96 15.40 -43.91
C ASP A 542 2.85 13.93 -43.48
N TRP A 543 1.93 13.65 -42.58
CA TRP A 543 1.77 12.32 -41.98
C TRP A 543 0.32 11.88 -42.04
N TYR A 544 0.16 10.56 -42.09
CA TYR A 544 -1.14 9.89 -42.11
C TYR A 544 -1.06 8.69 -41.18
N ALA A 545 -1.89 8.71 -40.14
CA ALA A 545 -1.86 7.73 -39.07
C ALA A 545 -3.20 6.98 -38.96
N LEU A 546 -3.12 5.71 -38.62
CA LEU A 546 -4.25 4.81 -38.37
C LEU A 546 -4.12 4.23 -36.97
N CYS A 547 -5.25 4.07 -36.28
CA CYS A 547 -5.40 3.09 -35.22
C CYS A 547 -6.51 2.10 -35.57
N ALA A 548 -6.20 0.80 -35.53
CA ALA A 548 -7.15 -0.28 -35.75
C ALA A 548 -7.13 -1.25 -34.58
N VAL A 549 -8.31 -1.61 -34.07
CA VAL A 549 -8.48 -2.51 -32.92
C VAL A 549 -9.14 -3.80 -33.38
N PHE A 550 -8.50 -4.93 -33.13
CA PHE A 550 -8.98 -6.26 -33.50
C PHE A 550 -9.31 -7.13 -32.27
N GLN A 551 -10.37 -7.93 -32.41
CA GLN A 551 -10.80 -8.90 -31.42
C GLN A 551 -9.78 -10.05 -31.33
N PRO A 552 -9.36 -10.47 -30.12
CA PRO A 552 -8.55 -11.68 -29.95
C PRO A 552 -9.36 -12.94 -30.31
N GLY A 553 -8.66 -14.04 -30.58
CA GLY A 553 -9.26 -15.29 -31.06
C GLY A 553 -9.84 -16.20 -29.99
#